data_AF-A0A7K4NZ25-F1
#
_entry.id   AF-A0A7K4NZ25-F1
#
_cell.length_a   1.000
_cell.length_b   1.000
_cell.length_c   1.000
_cell.angle_alpha   90.00
_cell.angle_beta   90.00
_cell.angle_gamma   90.00
#
_symmetry.space_group_name_H-M   'P 1'
#
loop_
_entity.id
_entity.type
_entity.pdbx_description
1 polymer ?
#
loop_
_entity_poly.entity_id
_entity_poly.type
_entity_poly.pdbx_seq_one_letter_code
_entity_poly.pdbx_strand_id
1 'polypeptide(L)'
;MENESNITDYYKKTAMFWSDMIAMMSSKPTTLSAVGPLRNLSTNLKKITSELTEANKEIVGFNNFLIEYYKQLAETWTGAQKEVSSKISKVPQNEEGLEAYKRVWIDIFENNFTGLFDSKKFSENYNRLVSTELDLLKRWNAITDVMLKSANLPTKQEIEEIYEELHNLKNR
;
A
#
# COMPACT_ATOMS: atom_id res chain seq x y z
N MET A 1 -4.57 25.74 -12.80
CA MET A 1 -3.23 25.11 -12.61
C MET A 1 -2.58 25.60 -11.31
N GLU A 2 -3.33 25.68 -10.20
CA GLU A 2 -2.84 26.27 -8.93
C GLU A 2 -2.79 25.26 -7.77
N ASN A 3 -3.23 24.02 -8.00
CA ASN A 3 -3.43 23.01 -6.95
C ASN A 3 -2.33 21.92 -6.91
N GLU A 4 -1.57 21.74 -8.00
CA GLU A 4 -0.51 20.71 -8.07
C GLU A 4 0.76 21.09 -7.30
N SER A 5 1.07 22.39 -7.18
CA SER A 5 2.23 22.83 -6.40
C SER A 5 2.04 22.62 -4.90
N ASN A 6 0.80 22.74 -4.41
CA ASN A 6 0.48 22.63 -2.99
C ASN A 6 0.54 21.18 -2.49
N ILE A 7 0.10 20.22 -3.31
CA ILE A 7 0.18 18.79 -3.01
C ILE A 7 1.64 18.31 -3.01
N THR A 8 2.42 18.76 -4.00
CA THR A 8 3.85 18.41 -4.09
C THR A 8 4.64 18.99 -2.91
N ASP A 9 4.34 20.23 -2.52
CA ASP A 9 4.95 20.85 -1.33
C ASP A 9 4.54 20.17 -0.03
N TYR A 10 3.29 19.69 0.08
CA TYR A 10 2.84 18.90 1.23
C TYR A 10 3.62 17.59 1.37
N TYR A 11 3.77 16.83 0.28
CA TYR A 11 4.56 15.59 0.29
C TYR A 11 6.04 15.86 0.57
N LYS A 12 6.60 16.94 0.03
CA LYS A 12 7.98 17.34 0.28
C LYS A 12 8.20 17.72 1.75
N LYS A 13 7.31 18.51 2.35
CA LYS A 13 7.37 18.90 3.77
C LYS A 13 7.22 17.68 4.68
N THR A 14 6.31 16.79 4.33
CA THR A 14 6.11 15.52 5.05
C THR A 14 7.39 14.68 4.98
N ALA A 15 7.96 14.47 3.78
CA ALA A 15 9.20 13.72 3.61
C ALA A 15 10.40 14.34 4.35
N MET A 16 10.52 15.67 4.36
CA MET A 16 11.57 16.38 5.13
C MET A 16 11.39 16.18 6.64
N PHE A 17 10.16 16.32 7.15
CA PHE A 17 9.86 16.03 8.56
C PHE A 17 10.23 14.59 8.96
N TRP A 18 9.91 13.60 8.11
CA TRP A 18 10.28 12.20 8.34
C TRP A 18 11.80 11.97 8.28
N SER A 19 12.49 12.61 7.34
CA SER A 19 13.95 12.57 7.23
C SER A 19 14.64 13.15 8.46
N ASP A 20 14.18 14.30 8.94
CA ASP A 20 14.74 14.97 10.12
C ASP A 20 14.51 14.16 11.38
N MET A 21 13.33 13.54 11.50
CA MET A 21 13.04 12.64 12.60
C MET A 21 13.94 11.39 12.58
N ILE A 22 14.18 10.78 11.40
CA ILE A 22 15.12 9.66 11.26
C ILE A 22 16.55 10.08 11.60
N ALA A 23 16.98 11.27 11.16
CA ALA A 23 18.30 11.82 11.49
C ALA A 23 18.45 12.03 13.00
N MET A 24 17.44 12.60 13.64
CA MET A 24 17.38 12.75 15.11
C MET A 24 17.47 11.40 15.82
N MET A 25 16.77 10.38 15.33
CA MET A 25 16.82 9.01 15.87
C MET A 25 18.15 8.28 15.64
N SER A 26 18.86 8.60 14.55
CA SER A 26 20.18 8.03 14.23
C SER A 26 21.33 8.66 15.02
N SER A 27 21.12 9.86 15.58
CA SER A 27 22.10 10.49 16.46
C SER A 27 22.14 9.72 17.79
N LYS A 28 23.31 9.17 18.15
CA LYS A 28 23.46 8.21 19.26
C LYS A 28 22.90 8.76 20.59
N PRO A 29 22.17 7.96 21.39
CA PRO A 29 21.77 8.34 22.73
C PRO A 29 22.93 8.12 23.71
N THR A 30 23.93 9.00 23.70
CA THR A 30 24.95 9.00 24.75
C THR A 30 24.47 9.80 25.95
N THR A 31 24.19 9.05 27.02
CA THR A 31 24.06 9.44 28.42
C THR A 31 22.88 10.33 28.80
N LEU A 32 21.99 9.82 29.66
CA LEU A 32 21.75 10.33 31.02
C LEU A 32 20.39 9.84 31.56
N SER A 33 20.45 9.17 32.70
CA SER A 33 19.34 8.73 33.53
C SER A 33 18.61 9.90 34.22
N ALA A 34 17.27 9.98 34.15
CA ALA A 34 16.36 10.44 35.23
C ALA A 34 14.89 10.71 34.76
N VAL A 35 13.93 10.06 35.45
CA VAL A 35 12.47 10.33 35.63
C VAL A 35 11.48 10.65 34.48
N GLY A 36 10.29 10.03 34.63
CA GLY A 36 8.99 10.38 34.02
C GLY A 36 8.97 10.61 32.50
N PRO A 37 8.91 11.87 32.01
CA PRO A 37 8.76 12.19 30.59
C PRO A 37 9.89 11.67 29.67
N LEU A 38 11.15 11.67 30.13
CA LEU A 38 12.29 11.28 29.31
C LEU A 38 12.41 9.75 29.13
N ARG A 39 11.95 8.98 30.13
CA ARG A 39 11.82 7.52 30.02
C ARG A 39 10.71 7.13 29.04
N ASN A 40 9.60 7.86 29.04
CA ASN A 40 8.52 7.68 28.08
C ASN A 40 9.01 7.98 26.65
N LEU A 41 9.76 9.07 26.46
CA LEU A 41 10.37 9.40 25.17
C LEU A 41 11.30 8.26 24.67
N SER A 42 12.22 7.78 25.51
CA SER A 42 13.12 6.67 25.13
C SER A 42 12.37 5.38 24.80
N THR A 43 11.30 5.06 25.54
CA THR A 43 10.48 3.87 25.32
C THR A 43 9.69 3.98 24.01
N ASN A 44 9.11 5.16 23.74
CA ASN A 44 8.38 5.44 22.51
C ASN A 44 9.30 5.40 21.28
N LEU A 45 10.52 5.93 21.38
CA LEU A 45 11.52 5.84 20.31
C LEU A 45 11.87 4.38 20.00
N LYS A 46 12.12 3.54 21.02
CA LYS A 46 12.36 2.11 20.81
C LYS A 46 11.18 1.43 20.09
N LYS A 47 9.95 1.77 20.46
CA LYS A 47 8.74 1.23 19.83
C LYS A 47 8.64 1.67 18.36
N ILE A 48 8.87 2.95 18.07
CA ILE A 48 8.88 3.49 16.69
C ILE A 48 9.96 2.80 15.86
N THR A 49 11.20 2.67 16.37
CA THR A 49 12.29 1.99 15.65
C THR A 49 11.96 0.52 15.38
N SER A 50 11.33 -0.18 16.33
CA SER A 50 10.88 -1.55 16.14
C SER A 50 9.83 -1.66 15.03
N GLU A 51 8.79 -0.81 15.06
CA GLU A 51 7.75 -0.81 14.03
C GLU A 51 8.31 -0.45 12.64
N LEU A 52 9.25 0.50 12.56
CA LEU A 52 9.93 0.84 11.30
C LEU A 52 10.78 -0.31 10.77
N THR A 53 11.43 -1.07 11.65
CA THR A 53 12.24 -2.23 11.26
C THR A 53 11.36 -3.33 10.66
N GLU A 54 10.22 -3.61 11.28
CA GLU A 54 9.28 -4.60 10.76
C GLU A 54 8.58 -4.11 9.48
N ALA A 55 8.19 -2.83 9.42
CA ALA A 55 7.64 -2.23 8.20
C ALA A 55 8.61 -2.33 7.02
N ASN A 56 9.91 -2.14 7.23
CA ASN A 56 10.93 -2.32 6.19
C ASN A 56 10.95 -3.77 5.65
N LYS A 57 10.80 -4.79 6.52
CA LYS A 57 10.72 -6.19 6.08
C LYS A 57 9.45 -6.43 5.26
N GLU A 58 8.32 -5.89 5.70
CA GLU A 58 7.04 -6.01 5.01
C GLU A 58 7.04 -5.29 3.66
N ILE A 59 7.71 -4.14 3.53
CA ILE A 59 7.89 -3.43 2.25
C ILE A 59 8.63 -4.30 1.24
N VAL A 60 9.67 -5.03 1.66
CA VAL A 60 10.37 -5.98 0.77
C VAL A 60 9.43 -7.09 0.31
N GLY A 61 8.62 -7.65 1.22
CA GLY A 61 7.59 -8.64 0.89
C GLY A 61 6.57 -8.10 -0.10
N PHE A 62 6.01 -6.92 0.19
CA PHE A 62 5.05 -6.21 -0.65
C PHE A 62 5.59 -6.01 -2.08
N ASN A 63 6.82 -5.48 -2.21
CA ASN A 63 7.45 -5.26 -3.50
C ASN A 63 7.62 -6.55 -4.31
N ASN A 64 7.99 -7.65 -3.65
CA ASN A 64 8.11 -8.94 -4.31
C ASN A 64 6.76 -9.45 -4.85
N PHE A 65 5.68 -9.35 -4.05
CA PHE A 65 4.34 -9.75 -4.49
C PHE A 65 3.81 -8.83 -5.60
N LEU A 66 4.12 -7.53 -5.53
CA LEU A 66 3.74 -6.55 -6.54
C LEU A 66 4.42 -6.82 -7.90
N ILE A 67 5.72 -7.12 -7.88
CA ILE A 67 6.47 -7.50 -9.07
C ILE A 67 5.88 -8.77 -9.69
N GLU A 68 5.61 -9.81 -8.90
CA GLU A 68 5.01 -11.05 -9.40
C GLU A 68 3.59 -10.82 -9.93
N TYR A 69 2.81 -9.93 -9.31
CA TYR A 69 1.47 -9.56 -9.79
C TYR A 69 1.52 -8.94 -11.19
N TYR A 70 2.37 -7.93 -11.39
CA TYR A 70 2.53 -7.30 -12.71
C TYR A 70 3.14 -8.24 -13.73
N LYS A 71 4.06 -9.11 -13.32
CA LYS A 71 4.63 -10.14 -14.19
C LYS A 71 3.55 -11.08 -14.71
N GLN A 72 2.67 -11.58 -13.84
CA GLN A 72 1.59 -12.48 -14.23
C GLN A 72 0.60 -11.81 -15.21
N LEU A 73 0.27 -10.54 -14.99
CA LEU A 73 -0.55 -9.76 -15.93
C LEU A 73 0.15 -9.58 -17.28
N ALA A 74 1.45 -9.24 -17.27
CA ALA A 74 2.23 -9.02 -18.49
C ALA A 74 2.41 -10.32 -19.30
N GLU A 75 2.68 -11.44 -18.64
CA GLU A 75 2.76 -12.77 -19.28
C GLU A 75 1.43 -13.16 -19.91
N THR A 76 0.31 -12.92 -19.22
CA THR A 76 -1.04 -13.19 -19.75
C THR A 76 -1.37 -12.30 -20.94
N TRP A 77 -1.08 -10.99 -20.85
CA TRP A 77 -1.26 -10.04 -21.94
C TRP A 77 -0.45 -10.44 -23.18
N THR A 78 0.84 -10.75 -23.01
CA THR A 78 1.72 -11.14 -24.11
C THR A 78 1.31 -12.47 -24.73
N GLY A 79 0.85 -13.43 -23.92
CA GLY A 79 0.27 -14.69 -24.37
C GLY A 79 -0.98 -14.48 -25.23
N ALA A 80 -1.95 -13.72 -24.72
CA ALA A 80 -3.19 -13.39 -25.42
C ALA A 80 -2.91 -12.65 -26.74
N GLN A 81 -2.01 -11.65 -26.72
CA GLN A 81 -1.63 -10.90 -27.92
C GLN A 81 -1.02 -11.82 -28.99
N LYS A 82 -0.15 -12.75 -28.60
CA LYS A 82 0.45 -13.73 -29.52
C LYS A 82 -0.62 -14.65 -30.12
N GLU A 83 -1.59 -15.07 -29.32
CA GLU A 83 -2.71 -15.89 -29.79
C GLU A 83 -3.59 -15.12 -30.79
N VAL A 84 -3.93 -13.86 -30.50
CA VAL A 84 -4.63 -12.97 -31.44
C VAL A 84 -3.87 -12.89 -32.76
N SER A 85 -2.59 -12.51 -32.72
CA SER A 85 -1.76 -12.40 -33.92
C SER A 85 -1.76 -13.67 -34.78
N SER A 86 -1.82 -14.85 -34.15
CA SER A 86 -1.90 -16.12 -34.87
C SER A 86 -3.25 -16.36 -35.57
N LYS A 87 -4.37 -15.94 -34.95
CA LYS A 87 -5.73 -16.16 -35.49
C LYS A 87 -6.16 -15.12 -36.51
N ILE A 88 -5.69 -13.88 -36.41
CA ILE A 88 -6.10 -12.79 -37.32
C ILE A 88 -5.61 -12.97 -38.75
N SER A 89 -4.58 -13.79 -38.97
CA SER A 89 -4.10 -14.17 -40.30
C SER A 89 -5.17 -14.85 -41.16
N LYS A 90 -6.26 -15.30 -40.54
CA LYS A 90 -7.39 -15.99 -41.17
C LYS A 90 -8.64 -15.11 -41.30
N VAL A 91 -8.60 -13.85 -40.86
CA VAL A 91 -9.75 -12.95 -40.86
C VAL A 91 -9.76 -12.10 -42.16
N PRO A 92 -10.90 -12.06 -42.89
CA PRO A 92 -11.04 -11.21 -44.09
C PRO A 92 -10.77 -9.73 -43.79
N GLN A 93 -10.32 -8.95 -44.78
CA GLN A 93 -10.02 -7.51 -44.63
C GLN A 93 -11.17 -6.64 -45.19
N ASN A 94 -12.40 -6.93 -44.76
CA ASN A 94 -13.62 -6.18 -45.12
C ASN A 94 -14.37 -5.75 -43.84
N GLU A 95 -15.52 -5.08 -43.95
CA GLU A 95 -16.31 -4.64 -42.77
C GLU A 95 -16.72 -5.80 -41.85
N GLU A 96 -17.12 -6.96 -42.41
CA GLU A 96 -17.36 -8.19 -41.63
C GLU A 96 -16.08 -8.69 -40.92
N GLY A 97 -14.94 -8.49 -41.56
CA GLY A 97 -13.61 -8.79 -41.05
C GLY A 97 -13.22 -7.98 -39.81
N LEU A 98 -13.62 -6.71 -39.74
CA LEU A 98 -13.39 -5.87 -38.57
C LEU A 98 -14.18 -6.37 -37.35
N GLU A 99 -15.45 -6.73 -37.55
CA GLU A 99 -16.28 -7.29 -36.47
C GLU A 99 -15.82 -8.69 -36.05
N ALA A 100 -15.40 -9.52 -37.01
CA ALA A 100 -14.78 -10.81 -36.72
C ALA A 100 -13.46 -10.66 -35.94
N TYR A 101 -12.62 -9.67 -36.29
CA TYR A 101 -11.40 -9.35 -35.54
C TYR A 101 -11.70 -8.98 -34.09
N LYS A 102 -12.67 -8.09 -33.86
CA LYS A 102 -13.05 -7.66 -32.49
C LYS A 102 -13.50 -8.85 -31.65
N ARG A 103 -14.34 -9.73 -32.20
CA ARG A 103 -14.80 -10.94 -31.48
C ARG A 103 -13.63 -11.85 -31.13
N VAL A 104 -12.76 -12.16 -32.08
CA VAL A 104 -11.57 -12.98 -31.84
C VAL A 104 -10.67 -12.37 -30.77
N TRP A 105 -10.48 -11.04 -30.81
CA TRP A 105 -9.69 -10.33 -29.80
C TRP A 105 -10.34 -10.42 -28.41
N ILE A 106 -11.63 -10.10 -28.29
CA ILE A 106 -12.37 -10.18 -27.03
C ILE A 106 -12.32 -11.60 -26.47
N ASP A 107 -12.68 -12.61 -27.27
CA ASP A 107 -12.74 -14.00 -26.83
C ASP A 107 -11.38 -14.50 -26.30
N ILE A 108 -10.28 -14.15 -26.98
CA ILE A 108 -8.94 -14.57 -26.57
C ILE A 108 -8.55 -13.90 -25.26
N PHE A 109 -8.74 -12.59 -25.15
CA PHE A 109 -8.39 -11.84 -23.95
C PHE A 109 -9.25 -12.27 -22.77
N GLU A 110 -10.56 -12.42 -22.96
CA GLU A 110 -11.49 -12.88 -21.93
C GLU A 110 -11.09 -14.27 -21.41
N ASN A 111 -10.83 -15.23 -22.30
CA ASN A 111 -10.44 -16.59 -21.88
C ASN A 111 -9.09 -16.60 -21.16
N ASN A 112 -8.08 -15.89 -21.65
CA ASN A 112 -6.75 -15.85 -21.03
C ASN A 112 -6.80 -15.18 -19.65
N PHE A 113 -7.49 -14.05 -19.51
CA PHE A 113 -7.60 -13.34 -18.23
C PHE A 113 -8.53 -14.05 -17.24
N THR A 114 -9.60 -14.68 -17.70
CA THR A 114 -10.43 -15.56 -16.85
C THR A 114 -9.57 -16.69 -16.30
N GLY A 115 -8.77 -17.36 -17.14
CA GLY A 115 -7.84 -18.39 -16.69
C GLY A 115 -6.78 -17.89 -15.71
N LEU A 116 -6.27 -16.67 -15.89
CA LEU A 116 -5.37 -16.04 -14.92
C LEU A 116 -6.05 -15.83 -13.57
N PHE A 117 -7.24 -15.22 -13.57
CA PHE A 117 -7.96 -14.85 -12.34
C PHE A 117 -8.49 -16.07 -11.58
N ASP A 118 -8.84 -17.14 -12.28
CA ASP A 118 -9.19 -18.44 -11.68
C ASP A 118 -7.96 -19.20 -11.19
N SER A 119 -6.74 -18.78 -11.57
CA SER A 119 -5.53 -19.47 -11.16
C SER A 119 -5.25 -19.28 -9.67
N LYS A 120 -5.08 -20.41 -8.97
CA LYS A 120 -4.68 -20.43 -7.56
C LYS A 120 -3.41 -19.61 -7.31
N LYS A 121 -2.42 -19.71 -8.21
CA LYS A 121 -1.15 -18.99 -8.09
C LYS A 121 -1.35 -17.46 -8.10
N PHE A 122 -2.17 -16.94 -9.02
CA PHE A 122 -2.46 -15.51 -9.07
C PHE A 122 -3.22 -15.05 -7.82
N SER A 123 -4.27 -15.80 -7.44
CA SER A 123 -5.07 -15.50 -6.24
C SER A 123 -4.20 -15.49 -4.96
N GLU A 124 -3.31 -16.47 -4.79
CA GLU A 124 -2.39 -16.54 -3.65
C GLU A 124 -1.42 -15.34 -3.62
N ASN A 125 -0.87 -14.96 -4.76
CA ASN A 125 0.03 -13.81 -4.84
C ASN A 125 -0.71 -12.49 -4.55
N TYR A 126 -1.90 -12.29 -5.14
CA TYR A 126 -2.72 -11.11 -4.90
C TYR A 126 -3.18 -11.00 -3.44
N ASN A 127 -3.61 -12.11 -2.84
CA ASN A 127 -3.98 -12.14 -1.42
C ASN A 127 -2.81 -11.77 -0.51
N ARG A 128 -1.59 -12.25 -0.83
CA ARG A 128 -0.37 -11.88 -0.10
C ARG A 128 -0.01 -10.41 -0.28
N LEU A 129 -0.18 -9.87 -1.48
CA LEU A 129 0.02 -8.44 -1.77
C LEU A 129 -0.90 -7.58 -0.90
N VAL A 130 -2.21 -7.84 -0.94
CA VAL A 130 -3.22 -7.06 -0.20
C VAL A 130 -3.07 -7.23 1.31
N SER A 131 -2.82 -8.45 1.79
CA SER A 131 -2.60 -8.67 3.23
C SER A 131 -1.35 -7.93 3.75
N THR A 132 -0.26 -7.94 2.98
CA THR A 132 0.96 -7.20 3.35
C THR A 132 0.73 -5.68 3.34
N GLU A 133 -0.06 -5.16 2.39
CA GLU A 133 -0.47 -3.75 2.37
C GLU A 133 -1.26 -3.38 3.63
N LEU A 134 -2.23 -4.21 4.03
CA LEU A 134 -3.01 -4.00 5.24
C LEU A 134 -2.15 -4.03 6.50
N ASP A 135 -1.15 -4.92 6.57
CA ASP A 135 -0.24 -4.98 7.71
C ASP A 135 0.67 -3.75 7.78
N LEU A 136 1.18 -3.27 6.63
CA LEU A 136 1.90 -1.99 6.55
C LEU A 136 1.06 -0.81 7.04
N LEU A 137 -0.22 -0.73 6.64
CA LEU A 137 -1.15 0.29 7.12
C LEU A 137 -1.37 0.22 8.63
N LYS A 138 -1.52 -0.98 9.20
CA LYS A 138 -1.66 -1.16 10.66
C LYS A 138 -0.41 -0.67 11.41
N ARG A 139 0.79 -0.99 10.90
CA ARG A 139 2.04 -0.51 11.51
C ARG A 139 2.16 1.00 11.42
N TRP A 140 1.77 1.58 10.30
CA TRP A 140 1.73 3.03 10.15
C TRP A 140 0.80 3.67 11.18
N ASN A 141 -0.38 3.10 11.40
CA ASN A 141 -1.30 3.56 12.45
C ASN A 141 -0.66 3.43 13.85
N ALA A 142 0.02 2.31 14.14
CA ALA A 142 0.69 2.11 15.42
C ALA A 142 1.82 3.13 15.66
N ILE A 143 2.61 3.45 14.63
CA ILE A 143 3.63 4.50 14.68
C ILE A 143 2.96 5.86 14.94
N THR A 144 1.91 6.19 14.19
CA THR A 144 1.16 7.44 14.32
C THR A 144 0.59 7.60 15.73
N ASP A 145 0.02 6.54 16.31
CA ASP A 145 -0.54 6.57 17.67
C ASP A 145 0.54 6.83 18.72
N VAL A 146 1.72 6.21 18.57
CA VAL A 146 2.85 6.44 19.49
C VAL A 146 3.34 7.88 19.39
N MET A 147 3.34 8.48 18.19
CA MET A 147 3.70 9.89 18.00
C MET A 147 2.68 10.83 18.61
N LEU A 148 1.38 10.62 18.34
CA LEU A 148 0.30 11.44 18.88
C LEU A 148 0.32 11.44 20.41
N LYS A 149 0.43 10.24 21.02
CA LYS A 149 0.59 10.11 22.48
C LYS A 149 1.83 10.82 23.01
N SER A 150 2.94 10.80 22.27
CA SER A 150 4.17 11.52 22.65
C SER A 150 3.99 13.05 22.60
N ALA A 151 3.11 13.55 21.74
CA ALA A 151 2.77 14.97 21.60
C ALA A 151 1.61 15.40 22.52
N ASN A 152 1.09 14.51 23.37
CA ASN A 152 -0.15 14.71 24.14
C ASN A 152 -1.36 15.05 23.24
N LEU A 153 -1.37 14.53 22.01
CA LEU A 153 -2.48 14.62 21.08
C LEU A 153 -3.31 13.35 21.13
N PRO A 154 -4.64 13.44 20.99
CA PRO A 154 -5.51 12.26 21.01
C PRO A 154 -5.29 11.40 19.76
N THR A 155 -5.26 10.09 19.96
CA THR A 155 -5.22 9.08 18.90
C THR A 155 -6.58 8.87 18.25
N LYS A 156 -6.61 8.21 17.10
CA LYS A 156 -7.87 7.90 16.40
C LYS A 156 -8.84 7.12 17.29
N GLN A 157 -8.33 6.14 18.03
CA GLN A 157 -9.12 5.33 18.95
C GLN A 157 -9.69 6.18 20.09
N GLU A 158 -8.87 7.04 20.71
CA GLU A 158 -9.34 7.93 21.79
C GLU A 158 -10.40 8.92 21.30
N ILE A 159 -10.30 9.39 20.05
CA ILE A 159 -11.34 10.21 19.41
C ILE A 159 -12.63 9.43 19.21
N GLU A 160 -12.55 8.20 18.70
CA GLU A 160 -13.71 7.31 18.52
C GLU A 160 -14.42 7.01 19.85
N GLU A 161 -13.67 6.70 20.90
CA GLU A 161 -14.20 6.49 22.25
C GLU A 161 -14.93 7.74 22.77
N ILE A 162 -14.37 8.94 22.59
CA ILE A 162 -15.03 10.20 22.94
C ILE A 162 -16.34 10.38 22.15
N TYR A 163 -16.36 10.06 20.85
CA TYR A 163 -17.57 10.15 20.04
C TYR A 163 -18.65 9.16 20.49
N GLU A 164 -18.28 7.92 20.82
CA GLU A 164 -19.22 6.93 21.35
C GLU A 164 -19.79 7.36 22.71
N GLU A 165 -18.96 7.88 23.61
CA GLU A 165 -19.41 8.42 24.89
C GLU A 165 -20.36 9.60 24.71
N LEU A 166 -20.03 10.55 23.84
CA LEU A 166 -20.91 11.69 23.52
C LEU A 166 -22.25 11.23 22.91
N HIS A 167 -22.22 10.23 22.04
CA HIS A 167 -23.43 9.66 21.45
C HIS A 167 -24.31 9.00 22.53
N ASN A 168 -23.70 8.20 23.41
CA ASN A 168 -24.38 7.55 24.53
C ASN A 168 -24.96 8.56 25.52
N LEU A 169 -24.25 9.66 25.80
CA LEU A 169 -24.73 10.74 26.67
C LEU A 169 -25.88 11.53 26.05
N LYS A 170 -25.86 11.78 24.73
CA LYS A 170 -26.93 12.49 24.02
C LYS A 170 -28.23 11.69 23.91
N ASN A 171 -28.14 10.36 23.92
CA ASN A 171 -29.29 9.46 23.81
C ASN A 171 -29.80 8.95 25.17
N ARG A 172 -29.31 9.50 26.28
CA ARG A 172 -29.89 9.36 27.63
C ARG A 172 -30.88 10.48 27.90
#